data_AF-A0A7G2TDX2-F1
#
_entry.id   AF-A0A7G2TDX2-F1
#
_cell.length_a   1.000
_cell.length_b   1.000
_cell.length_c   1.000
_cell.angle_alpha   90.00
_cell.angle_beta   90.00
_cell.angle_gamma   90.00
#
_symmetry.space_group_name_H-M   'P 1'
#
loop_
_entity.id
_entity.type
_entity.pdbx_description
1 polymer ?
#
loop_
_entity_poly.entity_id
_entity_poly.type
_entity_poly.pdbx_seq_one_letter_code
_entity_poly.pdbx_strand_id
1 'polypeptide(L)'
;MSKNDMDTFLNQQAEKLKNLEAIPQKLDGLESYPLSASQCLYIHNFQTKSISFQKGVSEFLGYSQDEFNSQLVNSFFHPQDKAIVSRLIQASVSYAIENKFSQDAHLSLTYRIRKKNGEYIKILRQSKVFEADKDGHLVSNFSLLTDISYMDTSNCVEWNFDANYLDQAAFKRYVGHQYENFFSARQFEVIKGITEGLNSKEIADLLFISRHTVDTHRKNILKKARCKNSVELISFCKKNGLI
;
A
#
# COMPACT_ATOMS: atom_id res chain seq x y z
N MET A 1 9.38 6.12 -18.41
CA MET A 1 10.10 5.21 -17.50
C MET A 1 9.09 4.61 -16.53
N SER A 2 8.96 3.28 -16.46
CA SER A 2 7.95 2.62 -15.60
C SER A 2 8.29 2.80 -14.12
N LYS A 3 7.85 3.92 -13.52
CA LYS A 3 8.08 4.35 -12.12
C LYS A 3 7.44 3.46 -11.03
N ASN A 4 7.13 2.19 -11.30
CA ASN A 4 6.38 1.33 -10.38
C ASN A 4 7.01 -0.07 -10.18
N ASP A 5 8.33 -0.16 -10.34
CA ASP A 5 9.06 -1.38 -10.03
C ASP A 5 9.46 -1.40 -8.54
N MET A 6 8.96 -2.39 -7.80
CA MET A 6 9.24 -2.57 -6.39
C MET A 6 10.70 -2.95 -6.14
N ASP A 7 11.36 -3.63 -7.09
CA ASP A 7 12.76 -4.02 -6.92
C ASP A 7 13.68 -2.80 -6.99
N THR A 8 13.44 -1.93 -7.98
CA THR A 8 14.08 -0.61 -8.06
C THR A 8 13.89 0.19 -6.76
N PHE A 9 12.66 0.22 -6.24
CA PHE A 9 12.36 0.91 -4.98
C PHE A 9 13.14 0.34 -3.79
N LEU A 10 13.16 -0.99 -3.62
CA LEU A 10 13.90 -1.63 -2.53
C LEU A 10 15.40 -1.38 -2.61
N ASN A 11 15.98 -1.41 -3.82
CA ASN A 11 17.38 -1.07 -4.02
C ASN A 11 17.70 0.36 -3.57
N GLN A 12 16.81 1.32 -3.87
CA GLN A 12 16.97 2.70 -3.40
C GLN A 12 16.89 2.82 -1.88
N GLN A 13 15.97 2.10 -1.23
CA GLN A 13 15.89 2.12 0.24
C GLN A 13 17.10 1.44 0.88
N ALA A 14 17.55 0.30 0.37
CA ALA A 14 18.74 -0.39 0.86
C ALA A 14 19.98 0.51 0.81
N GLU A 15 20.17 1.27 -0.28
CA GLU A 15 21.27 2.23 -0.40
C GLU A 15 21.20 3.37 0.63
N LYS A 16 19.99 3.85 0.98
CA LYS A 16 19.82 4.85 2.05
C LYS A 16 20.17 4.29 3.42
N LEU A 17 19.87 3.02 3.64
CA LEU A 17 20.05 2.35 4.93
C LEU A 17 21.46 1.76 5.11
N LYS A 18 22.31 1.69 4.07
CA LYS A 18 23.57 0.90 4.08
C LYS A 18 24.55 1.21 5.21
N ASN A 19 24.54 2.44 5.74
CA ASN A 19 25.43 2.89 6.81
C ASN A 19 24.73 3.03 8.16
N LEU A 20 23.45 2.67 8.26
CA LEU A 20 22.70 2.75 9.50
C LEU A 20 22.91 1.49 10.33
N GLU A 21 23.12 1.69 11.63
CA GLU A 21 23.13 0.63 12.61
C GLU A 21 21.72 0.49 13.21
N ALA A 22 21.08 -0.64 12.94
CA ALA A 22 19.82 -0.99 13.55
C ALA A 22 20.01 -1.29 15.03
N ILE A 23 19.09 -0.83 15.88
CA ILE A 23 18.98 -1.31 17.25
C ILE A 23 18.35 -2.71 17.17
N PRO A 24 19.09 -3.79 17.52
CA PRO A 24 18.57 -5.15 17.37
C PRO A 24 17.35 -5.35 18.27
N GLN A 25 16.29 -5.91 17.70
CA GLN A 25 15.15 -6.39 18.46
C GLN A 25 15.24 -7.90 18.64
N LYS A 26 14.86 -8.36 19.83
CA LYS A 26 14.80 -9.80 20.08
C LYS A 26 13.64 -10.41 19.31
N LEU A 27 13.88 -11.56 18.70
CA LEU A 27 12.82 -12.39 18.11
C LEU A 27 12.02 -13.14 19.18
N ASP A 28 12.51 -13.16 20.43
CA ASP A 28 11.87 -13.74 21.61
C ASP A 28 10.40 -13.25 21.69
N GLY A 29 9.46 -14.20 21.60
CA GLY A 29 8.01 -13.92 21.59
C GLY A 29 7.35 -14.00 20.20
N LEU A 30 8.09 -13.81 19.11
CA LEU A 30 7.55 -14.04 17.75
C LEU A 30 7.45 -15.54 17.44
N GLU A 31 8.40 -16.33 17.92
CA GLU A 31 8.38 -17.79 17.83
C GLU A 31 7.15 -18.39 18.53
N SER A 32 6.70 -17.79 19.63
CA SER A 32 5.51 -18.19 20.38
C SER A 32 4.24 -17.39 20.03
N TYR A 33 4.32 -16.41 19.11
CA TYR A 33 3.19 -15.56 18.75
C TYR A 33 2.01 -16.39 18.25
N PRO A 34 0.81 -16.27 18.84
CA PRO A 34 -0.33 -17.08 18.45
C PRO A 34 -0.83 -16.66 17.06
N LEU A 35 -0.89 -17.61 16.13
CA LEU A 35 -1.45 -17.42 14.79
C LEU A 35 -2.58 -18.42 14.59
N SER A 36 -3.69 -17.97 13.99
CA SER A 36 -4.67 -18.89 13.42
C SER A 36 -4.16 -19.44 12.07
N ALA A 37 -4.82 -20.47 11.55
CA ALA A 37 -4.53 -20.99 10.21
C ALA A 37 -4.80 -19.98 9.07
N SER A 38 -5.57 -18.92 9.35
CA SER A 38 -5.88 -17.84 8.42
C SER A 38 -4.91 -16.66 8.51
N GLN A 39 -3.73 -16.87 9.11
CA GLN A 39 -2.73 -15.84 9.33
C GLN A 39 -1.30 -16.32 9.07
N CYS A 40 -0.45 -15.39 8.63
CA CYS A 40 1.00 -15.55 8.69
C CYS A 40 1.65 -14.23 9.10
N LEU A 41 2.86 -14.30 9.62
CA LEU A 41 3.65 -13.10 9.90
C LEU A 41 5.08 -13.23 9.35
N TYR A 42 5.71 -12.10 9.06
CA TYR A 42 7.12 -12.06 8.65
C TYR A 42 7.77 -10.74 9.03
N ILE A 43 9.10 -10.73 9.08
CA ILE A 43 9.93 -9.53 9.21
C ILE A 43 10.65 -9.30 7.90
N HIS A 44 10.46 -8.11 7.31
CA HIS A 44 11.18 -7.70 6.11
C HIS A 44 12.21 -6.64 6.48
N ASN A 45 13.49 -6.97 6.26
CA ASN A 45 14.61 -6.07 6.48
C ASN A 45 14.93 -5.33 5.18
N PHE A 46 14.73 -4.02 5.16
CA PHE A 46 14.89 -3.18 3.96
C PHE A 46 16.35 -2.90 3.62
N GLN A 47 17.23 -2.94 4.62
CA GLN A 47 18.67 -2.74 4.44
C GLN A 47 19.31 -3.93 3.70
N THR A 48 19.00 -5.15 4.13
CA THR A 48 19.51 -6.40 3.54
C THR A 48 18.65 -6.95 2.41
N LYS A 49 17.43 -6.39 2.22
CA LYS A 49 16.42 -6.86 1.26
C LYS A 49 16.03 -8.32 1.48
N SER A 50 15.95 -8.74 2.75
CA SER A 50 15.73 -10.13 3.15
C SER A 50 14.53 -10.29 4.08
N ILE A 51 13.98 -11.50 4.12
CA ILE A 51 13.01 -11.89 5.14
C ILE A 51 13.79 -12.53 6.29
N SER A 52 13.94 -11.80 7.40
CA SER A 52 14.75 -12.25 8.55
C SER A 52 14.00 -13.20 9.48
N PHE A 53 12.67 -13.20 9.42
CA PHE A 53 11.80 -14.09 10.18
C PHE A 53 10.50 -14.34 9.43
N GLN A 54 9.93 -15.53 9.57
CA GLN A 54 8.58 -15.85 9.08
C GLN A 54 7.94 -16.93 9.94
N LYS A 55 6.60 -16.90 10.03
CA LYS A 55 5.81 -17.91 10.73
C LYS A 55 4.42 -18.06 10.09
N GLY A 56 3.96 -19.30 9.94
CA GLY A 56 2.65 -19.63 9.35
C GLY A 56 2.55 -19.45 7.84
N VAL A 57 3.64 -19.12 7.15
CA VAL A 57 3.64 -18.83 5.70
C VAL A 57 3.28 -20.05 4.86
N SER A 58 3.80 -21.23 5.23
CA SER A 58 3.53 -22.47 4.50
C SER A 58 2.06 -22.85 4.58
N GLU A 59 1.48 -22.81 5.76
CA GLU A 59 0.08 -23.13 6.02
C GLU A 59 -0.85 -22.10 5.36
N PHE A 60 -0.51 -20.82 5.48
CA PHE A 60 -1.36 -19.72 5.02
C PHE A 60 -1.27 -19.47 3.52
N LEU A 61 -0.06 -19.43 2.94
CA LEU A 61 0.21 -19.04 1.55
C LEU A 61 0.63 -20.21 0.66
N GLY A 62 1.09 -21.32 1.24
CA GLY A 62 1.58 -22.51 0.53
C GLY A 62 3.06 -22.48 0.15
N TYR A 63 3.79 -21.42 0.49
CA TYR A 63 5.23 -21.30 0.15
C TYR A 63 6.09 -21.89 1.27
N SER A 64 7.12 -22.65 0.88
CA SER A 64 8.11 -23.13 1.84
C SER A 64 8.95 -21.99 2.40
N GLN A 65 9.72 -22.29 3.45
CA GLN A 65 10.63 -21.32 4.06
C GLN A 65 11.63 -20.74 3.05
N ASP A 66 12.18 -21.59 2.17
CA ASP A 66 13.18 -21.19 1.17
C ASP A 66 12.58 -20.43 -0.02
N GLU A 67 11.29 -20.65 -0.31
CA GLU A 67 10.58 -19.95 -1.40
C GLU A 67 10.15 -18.54 -0.99
N PHE A 68 9.88 -18.31 0.30
CA PHE A 68 9.33 -17.05 0.78
C PHE A 68 10.43 -16.00 1.04
N ASN A 69 10.58 -15.09 0.07
CA ASN A 69 11.59 -14.04 0.08
C ASN A 69 11.01 -12.65 -0.26
N SER A 70 11.86 -11.62 -0.21
CA SER A 70 11.47 -10.23 -0.44
C SER A 70 10.84 -10.02 -1.83
N GLN A 71 11.42 -10.62 -2.87
CA GLN A 71 10.89 -10.54 -4.23
C GLN A 71 9.48 -11.12 -4.32
N LEU A 72 9.24 -12.26 -3.67
CA LEU A 72 7.92 -12.90 -3.65
C LEU A 72 6.87 -11.99 -2.99
N VAL A 73 7.18 -11.41 -1.83
CA VAL A 73 6.30 -10.47 -1.10
C VAL A 73 5.87 -9.29 -1.98
N ASN A 74 6.69 -8.87 -2.92
CA ASN A 74 6.39 -7.76 -3.84
C ASN A 74 5.65 -8.18 -5.12
N SER A 75 5.52 -9.48 -5.37
CA SER A 75 5.05 -10.01 -6.66
C SER A 75 3.63 -10.57 -6.62
N PHE A 76 3.18 -11.08 -5.47
CA PHE A 76 1.91 -11.79 -5.35
C PHE A 76 0.66 -10.89 -5.34
N PHE A 77 0.79 -9.59 -5.60
CA PHE A 77 -0.36 -8.68 -5.67
C PHE A 77 -1.30 -9.08 -6.79
N HIS A 78 -2.60 -9.00 -6.55
CA HIS A 78 -3.57 -9.11 -7.63
C HIS A 78 -3.30 -8.00 -8.68
N PRO A 79 -3.28 -8.30 -10.00
CA PRO A 79 -2.86 -7.35 -11.05
C PRO A 79 -3.60 -6.02 -11.02
N GLN A 80 -4.86 -6.08 -10.59
CA GLN A 80 -5.76 -4.94 -10.48
C GLN A 80 -5.50 -4.02 -9.29
N ASP A 81 -4.81 -4.53 -8.26
CA ASP A 81 -4.56 -3.85 -6.99
C ASP A 81 -3.10 -3.37 -6.93
N LYS A 82 -2.20 -4.06 -7.65
CA LYS A 82 -0.75 -3.83 -7.69
C LYS A 82 -0.37 -2.35 -7.75
N ALA A 83 -0.98 -1.58 -8.66
CA ALA A 83 -0.63 -0.17 -8.83
C ALA A 83 -0.90 0.69 -7.58
N ILE A 84 -2.04 0.47 -6.91
CA ILE A 84 -2.44 1.22 -5.70
C ILE A 84 -1.63 0.72 -4.51
N VAL A 85 -1.54 -0.60 -4.34
CA VAL A 85 -0.82 -1.24 -3.22
C VAL A 85 0.66 -0.87 -3.23
N SER A 86 1.33 -0.96 -4.38
CA SER A 86 2.75 -0.57 -4.50
C SER A 86 2.96 0.89 -4.11
N ARG A 87 2.10 1.81 -4.54
CA ARG A 87 2.21 3.24 -4.20
C ARG A 87 2.05 3.49 -2.70
N LEU A 88 1.09 2.84 -2.06
CA LEU A 88 0.85 2.99 -0.62
C LEU A 88 1.99 2.42 0.22
N ILE A 89 2.51 1.25 -0.17
CA ILE A 89 3.67 0.64 0.50
C ILE A 89 4.90 1.54 0.31
N GLN A 90 5.17 2.01 -0.91
CA GLN A 90 6.29 2.89 -1.19
C GLN A 90 6.21 4.19 -0.39
N ALA A 91 5.05 4.86 -0.37
CA ALA A 91 4.84 6.08 0.42
C ALA A 91 5.10 5.82 1.90
N SER A 92 4.51 4.77 2.46
CA SER A 92 4.59 4.48 3.90
C SER A 92 6.01 4.11 4.33
N VAL A 93 6.70 3.28 3.54
CA VAL A 93 8.09 2.87 3.81
C VAL A 93 9.05 4.03 3.62
N SER A 94 8.96 4.80 2.53
CA SER A 94 9.81 5.99 2.33
C SER A 94 9.63 6.99 3.46
N TYR A 95 8.39 7.27 3.84
CA TYR A 95 8.12 8.19 4.94
C TYR A 95 8.74 7.71 6.25
N ALA A 96 8.60 6.43 6.61
CA ALA A 96 9.15 5.87 7.83
C ALA A 96 10.69 5.75 7.83
N ILE A 97 11.33 5.68 6.66
CA ILE A 97 12.79 5.71 6.54
C ILE A 97 13.33 7.15 6.63
N GLU A 98 12.61 8.12 6.07
CA GLU A 98 13.09 9.51 5.94
C GLU A 98 12.71 10.41 7.12
N ASN A 99 11.83 9.94 8.01
CA ASN A 99 11.34 10.71 9.14
C ASN A 99 11.46 9.90 10.43
N LYS A 100 11.80 10.59 11.54
CA LYS A 100 11.85 9.99 12.88
C LYS A 100 10.47 9.51 13.27
N PHE A 101 10.36 8.26 13.73
CA PHE A 101 9.08 7.63 13.99
C PHE A 101 9.00 6.94 15.35
N SER A 102 7.81 7.00 15.97
CA SER A 102 7.52 6.15 17.13
C SER A 102 7.44 4.69 16.69
N GLN A 103 7.83 3.77 17.57
CA GLN A 103 7.64 2.33 17.35
C GLN A 103 6.15 1.95 17.22
N ASP A 104 5.22 2.80 17.67
CA ASP A 104 3.77 2.55 17.61
C ASP A 104 3.17 2.71 16.21
N ALA A 105 3.95 3.23 15.27
CA ALA A 105 3.67 3.28 13.85
C ALA A 105 2.99 2.03 13.30
N HIS A 106 1.79 2.18 12.75
CA HIS A 106 1.09 1.07 12.13
C HIS A 106 0.51 1.46 10.75
N LEU A 107 0.78 0.61 9.76
CA LEU A 107 0.09 0.60 8.48
C LEU A 107 -0.90 -0.57 8.48
N SER A 108 -2.19 -0.29 8.30
CA SER A 108 -3.19 -1.29 7.93
C SER A 108 -3.55 -1.14 6.46
N LEU A 109 -3.60 -2.24 5.71
CA LEU A 109 -3.89 -2.24 4.28
C LEU A 109 -4.68 -3.49 3.90
N THR A 110 -5.83 -3.34 3.23
CA THR A 110 -6.60 -4.44 2.66
C THR A 110 -6.40 -4.53 1.15
N TYR A 111 -6.10 -5.71 0.64
CA TYR A 111 -5.87 -5.95 -0.79
C TYR A 111 -5.86 -7.44 -1.11
N ARG A 112 -5.90 -7.78 -2.40
CA ARG A 112 -5.87 -9.17 -2.84
C ARG A 112 -4.46 -9.64 -3.14
N ILE A 113 -4.13 -10.85 -2.69
CA ILE A 113 -2.88 -11.55 -2.98
C ILE A 113 -3.14 -12.93 -3.59
N ARG A 114 -2.16 -13.44 -4.33
CA ARG A 114 -2.17 -14.77 -4.92
C ARG A 114 -1.41 -15.76 -4.02
N LYS A 115 -2.08 -16.82 -3.59
CA LYS A 115 -1.45 -17.97 -2.93
C LYS A 115 -0.65 -18.81 -3.93
N LYS A 116 0.20 -19.72 -3.45
CA LYS A 116 1.02 -20.59 -4.31
C LYS A 116 0.17 -21.47 -5.24
N ASN A 117 -0.97 -21.96 -4.75
CA ASN A 117 -1.95 -22.74 -5.53
C ASN A 117 -2.65 -21.92 -6.63
N GLY A 118 -2.42 -20.61 -6.70
CA GLY A 118 -2.98 -19.71 -7.70
C GLY A 118 -4.27 -19.01 -7.29
N GLU A 119 -4.85 -19.37 -6.14
CA GLU A 119 -6.04 -18.75 -5.56
C GLU A 119 -5.77 -17.30 -5.16
N TYR A 120 -6.76 -16.43 -5.37
CA TYR A 120 -6.73 -15.06 -4.86
C TYR A 120 -7.58 -14.94 -3.60
N ILE A 121 -6.96 -14.45 -2.53
CA ILE A 121 -7.64 -14.12 -1.27
C ILE A 121 -7.53 -12.62 -1.01
N LYS A 122 -8.50 -12.06 -0.27
CA LYS A 122 -8.39 -10.71 0.27
C LYS A 122 -7.78 -10.77 1.66
N ILE A 123 -6.72 -9.99 1.89
CA ILE A 123 -6.05 -9.94 3.19
C ILE A 123 -6.16 -8.57 3.83
N LEU A 124 -6.13 -8.54 5.16
CA LEU A 124 -5.68 -7.40 5.96
C LEU A 124 -4.19 -7.60 6.27
N ARG A 125 -3.35 -6.68 5.81
CA ARG A 125 -1.96 -6.56 6.23
C ARG A 125 -1.87 -5.50 7.31
N GLN A 126 -1.30 -5.84 8.46
CA GLN A 126 -0.90 -4.90 9.50
C GLN A 126 0.61 -4.90 9.60
N SER A 127 1.24 -3.75 9.38
CA SER A 127 2.69 -3.60 9.44
C SER A 127 3.08 -2.59 10.50
N LYS A 128 4.15 -2.88 11.24
CA LYS A 128 4.74 -1.99 12.25
C LYS A 128 6.25 -1.95 12.12
N VAL A 129 6.88 -0.92 12.66
CA VAL A 129 8.33 -0.88 12.82
C VAL A 129 8.74 -2.07 13.69
N PHE A 130 9.72 -2.86 13.22
CA PHE A 130 10.35 -3.89 14.04
C PHE A 130 11.69 -3.34 14.52
N GLU A 131 12.66 -3.16 13.64
CA GLU A 131 13.93 -2.50 13.97
C GLU A 131 13.98 -1.08 13.41
N ALA A 132 14.59 -0.18 14.19
CA ALA A 132 14.88 1.19 13.81
C ALA A 132 16.33 1.54 14.17
N ASP A 133 16.88 2.58 13.55
CA ASP A 133 18.15 3.16 13.95
C ASP A 133 18.03 3.98 15.26
N LYS A 134 19.16 4.51 15.75
CA LYS A 134 19.21 5.37 16.94
C LYS A 134 18.37 6.65 16.85
N ASP A 135 18.04 7.09 15.64
CA ASP A 135 17.29 8.30 15.36
C ASP A 135 15.79 8.03 15.12
N GLY A 136 15.38 6.76 15.13
CA GLY A 136 14.00 6.32 14.97
C GLY A 136 13.58 6.11 13.51
N HIS A 137 14.52 5.96 12.58
CA HIS A 137 14.23 5.62 11.18
C HIS A 137 14.07 4.11 11.00
N LEU A 138 13.09 3.71 10.20
CA LEU A 138 12.78 2.31 9.91
C LEU A 138 13.97 1.57 9.27
N VAL A 139 14.33 0.40 9.81
CA VAL A 139 15.27 -0.55 9.18
C VAL A 139 14.57 -1.82 8.73
N SER A 140 13.70 -2.38 9.58
CA SER A 140 12.90 -3.56 9.25
C SER A 140 11.46 -3.41 9.76
N ASN A 141 10.51 -4.02 9.06
CA ASN A 141 9.12 -4.04 9.50
C ASN A 141 8.64 -5.45 9.83
N PHE A 142 7.79 -5.53 10.85
CA PHE A 142 6.94 -6.67 11.10
C PHE A 142 5.69 -6.52 10.24
N SER A 143 5.21 -7.61 9.63
CA SER A 143 3.96 -7.66 8.87
C SER A 143 3.15 -8.90 9.27
N LEU A 144 1.92 -8.70 9.75
CA LEU A 144 0.90 -9.73 9.94
C LEU A 144 -0.08 -9.70 8.78
N LEU A 145 -0.28 -10.82 8.11
CA LEU A 145 -1.31 -11.01 7.10
C LEU A 145 -2.44 -11.83 7.69
N THR A 146 -3.68 -11.38 7.51
CA THR A 146 -4.89 -12.10 7.92
C THR A 146 -5.81 -12.21 6.72
N ASP A 147 -6.29 -13.41 6.39
CA ASP A 147 -7.34 -13.57 5.38
C ASP A 147 -8.66 -13.00 5.91
N ILE A 148 -9.22 -12.06 5.15
CA ILE A 148 -10.47 -11.36 5.44
C ILE A 148 -11.52 -11.59 4.35
N SER A 149 -11.31 -12.57 3.47
CA SER A 149 -12.20 -12.87 2.35
C SER A 149 -13.64 -13.15 2.80
N TYR A 150 -13.82 -13.63 4.05
CA TYR A 150 -15.13 -13.86 4.67
C TYR A 150 -15.79 -12.59 5.21
N MET A 151 -15.03 -11.53 5.50
CA MET A 151 -15.55 -10.26 6.03
C MET A 151 -15.77 -9.21 4.94
N ASP A 152 -14.88 -9.17 3.95
CA ASP A 152 -14.86 -8.13 2.92
C ASP A 152 -14.75 -8.75 1.52
N THR A 153 -15.89 -8.73 0.82
CA THR A 153 -16.01 -9.21 -0.56
C THR A 153 -15.77 -8.11 -1.59
N SER A 154 -15.46 -6.88 -1.16
CA SER A 154 -15.16 -5.78 -2.07
C SER A 154 -13.79 -5.95 -2.73
N ASN A 155 -13.62 -5.38 -3.92
CA ASN A 155 -12.33 -5.31 -4.60
C ASN A 155 -11.59 -3.99 -4.32
N CYS A 156 -12.04 -3.24 -3.32
CA CYS A 156 -11.43 -1.96 -2.94
C CYS A 156 -10.17 -2.19 -2.11
N VAL A 157 -9.15 -1.37 -2.36
CA VAL A 157 -7.97 -1.30 -1.50
C VAL A 157 -8.22 -0.23 -0.45
N GLU A 158 -8.31 -0.64 0.82
CA GLU A 158 -8.48 0.28 1.94
C GLU A 158 -7.24 0.31 2.80
N TRP A 159 -6.90 1.48 3.33
CA TRP A 159 -5.69 1.62 4.14
C TRP A 159 -5.86 2.58 5.29
N ASN A 160 -5.06 2.43 6.33
CA ASN A 160 -4.92 3.42 7.39
C ASN A 160 -3.46 3.46 7.81
N PHE A 161 -2.93 4.65 8.01
CA PHE A 161 -1.59 4.82 8.56
C PHE A 161 -1.73 5.66 9.82
N ASP A 162 -1.38 5.07 10.94
CA ASP A 162 -1.47 5.70 12.25
C ASP A 162 -0.10 5.70 12.92
N ALA A 163 0.24 6.83 13.52
CA ALA A 163 1.42 6.95 14.36
C ALA A 163 1.29 8.14 15.29
N ASN A 164 1.88 7.99 16.47
CA ASN A 164 1.97 9.06 17.44
C ASN A 164 2.71 10.27 16.83
N TYR A 165 2.09 11.44 16.96
CA TYR A 165 2.60 12.72 16.45
C TYR A 165 2.78 12.79 14.92
N LEU A 166 2.08 11.95 14.16
CA LEU A 166 2.08 12.02 12.71
C LEU A 166 1.57 13.37 12.20
N ASP A 167 2.40 14.07 11.43
CA ASP A 167 1.90 15.14 10.56
C ASP A 167 1.11 14.52 9.40
N GLN A 168 -0.20 14.39 9.59
CA GLN A 168 -1.10 13.81 8.60
C GLN A 168 -1.09 14.57 7.27
N ALA A 169 -0.84 15.89 7.29
CA ALA A 169 -0.79 16.68 6.06
C ALA A 169 0.50 16.39 5.29
N ALA A 170 1.64 16.34 5.96
CA ALA A 170 2.90 15.93 5.36
C ALA A 170 2.83 14.50 4.82
N PHE A 171 2.31 13.56 5.60
CA PHE A 171 2.15 12.16 5.17
C PHE A 171 1.24 12.03 3.94
N LYS A 172 0.09 12.74 3.92
CA LYS A 172 -0.78 12.77 2.74
C LYS A 172 -0.10 13.33 1.50
N ARG A 173 0.81 14.31 1.64
CA ARG A 173 1.62 14.80 0.50
C ARG A 173 2.58 13.73 -0.03
N TYR A 174 3.22 12.95 0.84
CA TYR A 174 4.03 11.79 0.44
C TYR A 174 3.21 10.76 -0.34
N VAL A 175 2.03 10.42 0.18
CA VAL A 175 1.11 9.50 -0.50
C VAL A 175 0.66 10.09 -1.84
N GLY A 176 0.21 11.35 -1.87
CA GLY A 176 -0.23 12.05 -3.07
C GLY A 176 0.84 12.11 -4.16
N HIS A 177 2.09 12.36 -3.80
CA HIS A 177 3.23 12.33 -4.72
C HIS A 177 3.39 10.95 -5.39
N GLN A 178 3.15 9.87 -4.64
CA GLN A 178 3.14 8.54 -5.25
C GLN A 178 2.02 8.34 -6.26
N TYR A 179 0.97 9.17 -6.27
CA TYR A 179 -0.08 9.14 -7.29
C TYR A 179 0.11 10.15 -8.42
N GLU A 180 1.27 10.81 -8.51
CA GLU A 180 1.60 11.62 -9.68
C GLU A 180 1.39 10.83 -10.98
N ASN A 181 0.65 11.42 -11.93
CA ASN A 181 0.28 10.79 -13.20
C ASN A 181 -0.60 9.53 -13.07
N PHE A 182 -1.13 9.23 -11.88
CA PHE A 182 -2.13 8.16 -11.72
C PHE A 182 -3.41 8.50 -12.50
N PHE A 183 -3.82 9.76 -12.54
CA PHE A 183 -4.81 10.23 -13.49
C PHE A 183 -4.13 11.12 -14.53
N SER A 184 -4.56 11.04 -15.79
CA SER A 184 -4.14 12.03 -16.78
C SER A 184 -4.64 13.42 -16.38
N ALA A 185 -4.00 14.50 -16.86
CA ALA A 185 -4.45 15.87 -16.61
C ALA A 185 -5.96 16.05 -16.89
N ARG A 186 -6.43 15.50 -18.03
CA ARG A 186 -7.85 15.56 -18.39
C ARG A 186 -8.76 14.79 -17.45
N GLN A 187 -8.32 13.63 -16.96
CA GLN A 187 -9.08 12.88 -15.96
C GLN A 187 -9.15 13.65 -14.64
N PHE A 188 -8.09 14.37 -14.27
CA PHE A 188 -8.05 15.17 -13.06
C PHE A 188 -9.01 16.37 -13.14
N GLU A 189 -9.11 17.05 -14.28
CA GLU A 189 -10.13 18.08 -14.53
C GLU A 189 -11.56 17.54 -14.34
N VAL A 190 -11.84 16.34 -14.87
CA VAL A 190 -13.13 15.67 -14.67
C VAL A 190 -13.35 15.33 -13.19
N ILE A 191 -12.33 14.84 -12.48
CA ILE A 191 -12.41 14.57 -11.03
C ILE A 191 -12.75 15.85 -10.26
N LYS A 192 -12.11 16.98 -10.59
CA LYS A 192 -12.38 18.28 -9.96
C LYS A 192 -13.85 18.67 -10.12
N GLY A 193 -14.40 18.56 -11.33
CA GLY A 193 -15.83 18.80 -11.55
C GLY A 193 -16.74 17.86 -10.75
N ILE A 194 -16.39 16.57 -10.63
CA ILE A 194 -17.13 15.62 -9.77
C ILE A 194 -17.09 16.06 -8.30
N THR A 195 -15.94 16.52 -7.81
CA THR A 195 -15.78 16.95 -6.41
C THR A 195 -16.53 18.23 -6.08
N GLU A 196 -16.77 19.08 -7.09
CA GLU A 196 -17.59 20.28 -7.01
C GLU A 196 -19.11 19.98 -7.13
N GLY A 197 -19.49 18.71 -7.32
CA GLY A 197 -20.88 18.28 -7.42
C GLY A 197 -21.47 18.37 -8.82
N LEU A 198 -20.65 18.64 -9.85
CA LEU A 198 -21.12 18.83 -11.21
C LEU A 198 -21.54 17.52 -11.89
N ASN A 199 -22.61 17.59 -12.68
CA ASN A 199 -23.08 16.49 -13.52
C ASN A 199 -22.30 16.43 -14.85
N SER A 200 -22.45 15.35 -15.62
CA SER A 200 -21.67 15.16 -16.85
C SER A 200 -21.92 16.23 -17.93
N LYS A 201 -23.10 16.87 -17.94
CA LYS A 201 -23.40 17.96 -18.87
C LYS A 201 -22.65 19.24 -18.45
N GLU A 202 -22.71 19.61 -17.18
CA GLU A 202 -22.01 20.78 -16.65
C GLU A 202 -20.48 20.68 -16.82
N ILE A 203 -19.92 19.50 -16.56
CA ILE A 203 -18.48 19.25 -16.79
C ILE A 203 -18.14 19.32 -18.28
N ALA A 204 -19.02 18.83 -19.15
CA ALA A 204 -18.82 18.88 -20.60
C ALA A 204 -18.78 20.32 -21.11
N ASP A 205 -19.71 21.15 -20.64
CA ASP A 205 -19.78 22.58 -20.95
C ASP A 205 -18.54 23.32 -20.43
N LEU A 206 -18.14 23.08 -19.17
CA LEU A 206 -16.94 23.69 -18.56
C LEU A 206 -15.65 23.33 -19.30
N LEU A 207 -15.56 22.09 -19.75
CA LEU A 207 -14.34 21.55 -20.35
C LEU A 207 -14.34 21.59 -21.89
N PHE A 208 -15.37 22.18 -22.51
CA PHE A 208 -15.56 22.28 -23.96
C PHE A 208 -15.43 20.95 -24.71
N ILE A 209 -16.06 19.88 -24.18
CA ILE A 209 -16.13 18.55 -24.82
C ILE A 209 -17.55 18.00 -24.79
N SER A 210 -17.79 16.88 -25.49
CA SER A 210 -19.10 16.24 -25.44
C SER A 210 -19.39 15.60 -24.09
N ARG A 211 -20.66 15.58 -23.68
CA ARG A 211 -21.15 14.79 -22.53
C ARG A 211 -20.69 13.33 -22.60
N HIS A 212 -20.73 12.73 -23.78
CA HIS A 212 -20.32 11.33 -23.98
C HIS A 212 -18.83 11.11 -23.66
N THR A 213 -17.98 12.09 -24.01
CA THR A 213 -16.55 12.08 -23.66
C THR A 213 -16.37 12.15 -22.14
N VAL A 214 -17.13 13.02 -21.44
CA VAL A 214 -17.10 13.08 -19.96
C VAL A 214 -17.54 11.76 -19.34
N ASP A 215 -18.65 11.17 -19.80
CA ASP A 215 -19.15 9.89 -19.29
C ASP A 215 -18.10 8.76 -19.46
N THR A 216 -17.39 8.77 -20.58
CA THR A 216 -16.27 7.86 -20.84
C THR A 216 -15.12 8.09 -19.85
N HIS A 217 -14.74 9.35 -19.59
CA HIS A 217 -13.75 9.66 -18.56
C HIS A 217 -14.20 9.19 -17.18
N ARG A 218 -15.44 9.48 -16.74
CA ARG A 218 -15.99 9.06 -15.44
C ARG A 218 -15.88 7.53 -15.29
N LYS A 219 -16.32 6.77 -16.29
CA LYS A 219 -16.22 5.29 -16.29
C LYS A 219 -14.77 4.81 -16.14
N ASN A 220 -13.85 5.41 -16.89
CA ASN A 220 -12.43 5.04 -16.85
C ASN A 220 -11.77 5.40 -15.52
N ILE A 221 -12.13 6.55 -14.94
CA ILE A 221 -11.65 7.00 -13.63
C ILE A 221 -12.10 6.03 -12.54
N LEU A 222 -13.40 5.72 -12.48
CA LEU A 222 -13.97 4.77 -11.52
C LEU A 222 -13.30 3.39 -11.63
N LYS A 223 -13.15 2.87 -12.86
CA LYS A 223 -12.47 1.59 -13.10
C LYS A 223 -11.01 1.61 -12.62
N LYS A 224 -10.28 2.71 -12.85
CA LYS A 224 -8.87 2.87 -12.45
C LYS A 224 -8.72 2.99 -10.94
N ALA A 225 -9.62 3.71 -10.28
CA ALA A 225 -9.65 3.92 -8.83
C ALA A 225 -10.27 2.75 -8.04
N ARG A 226 -10.90 1.79 -8.73
CA ARG A 226 -11.67 0.68 -8.13
C ARG A 226 -12.92 1.13 -7.38
N CYS A 227 -13.44 2.29 -7.71
CA CYS A 227 -14.64 2.84 -7.09
C CYS A 227 -15.88 2.46 -7.89
N LYS A 228 -16.99 2.14 -7.21
CA LYS A 228 -18.28 1.82 -7.84
C LYS A 228 -19.04 3.06 -8.28
N ASN A 229 -18.82 4.19 -7.61
CA ASN A 229 -19.57 5.42 -7.81
C ASN A 229 -18.72 6.66 -7.46
N SER A 230 -19.27 7.85 -7.75
CA SER A 230 -18.58 9.12 -7.50
C SER A 230 -18.34 9.39 -6.01
N VAL A 231 -19.16 8.89 -5.09
CA VAL A 231 -18.96 9.07 -3.65
C VAL A 231 -17.71 8.31 -3.19
N GLU A 232 -17.58 7.05 -3.60
CA GLU A 232 -16.38 6.24 -3.34
C GLU A 232 -15.12 6.87 -3.97
N LEU A 233 -15.24 7.45 -5.17
CA LEU A 233 -14.13 8.15 -5.83
C LEU A 233 -13.69 9.37 -5.04
N ILE A 234 -14.63 10.18 -4.54
CA ILE A 234 -14.31 11.35 -3.70
C ILE A 234 -13.60 10.90 -2.42
N SER A 235 -14.09 9.84 -1.76
CA SER A 235 -13.44 9.26 -0.59
C SER A 235 -12.02 8.78 -0.90
N PHE A 236 -11.83 8.07 -2.01
CA PHE A 236 -10.53 7.63 -2.50
C PHE A 236 -9.59 8.82 -2.73
N CYS A 237 -10.02 9.87 -3.42
CA CYS A 237 -9.18 11.03 -3.71
C CYS A 237 -8.75 11.75 -2.42
N LYS A 238 -9.66 12.01 -1.48
CA LYS A 238 -9.36 12.65 -0.18
C LYS A 238 -8.37 11.83 0.64
N LYS A 239 -8.58 10.52 0.69
CA LYS A 239 -7.76 9.59 1.47
C LYS A 239 -6.33 9.54 0.95
N ASN A 240 -6.17 9.55 -0.38
CA ASN A 240 -4.88 9.46 -1.05
C ASN A 240 -4.23 10.82 -1.33
N GLY A 241 -4.72 11.93 -0.75
CA GLY A 241 -4.12 13.26 -0.89
C GLY A 241 -4.17 13.82 -2.32
N LEU A 242 -5.15 13.40 -3.12
CA LEU A 242 -5.34 13.86 -4.50
C LEU A 242 -6.16 15.15 -4.60
N ILE A 243 -6.97 15.42 -3.57
CA ILE A 243 -7.83 16.60 -3.40
C ILE A 243 -7.90 16.99 -1.92
#